data_AF-A0A7X7DUR8-F1
#
_entry.id   AF-A0A7X7DUR8-F1
#
_cell.length_a   1.000
_cell.length_b   1.000
_cell.length_c   1.000
_cell.angle_alpha   90.00
_cell.angle_beta   90.00
_cell.angle_gamma   90.00
#
_symmetry.space_group_name_H-M   'P 1'
#
loop_
_entity.id
_entity.type
_entity.pdbx_description
1 polymer ?
#
loop_
_entity_poly.entity_id
_entity_poly.type
_entity_poly.pdbx_seq_one_letter_code
_entity_poly.pdbx_strand_id
1 'polypeptide(L)'
;DHTRVLRNPEPFVVFREFGPSALEFTLYFWIDMTNASTLKVSSDLRYRLIALFEKNGIKIAFPQMDVHLDTLSPVDICLNRPRTADTEQTHTQEE
;
A
#
# COMPACT_ATOMS: atom_id res chain seq x y z
N ASP A 1 -6.53 -21.46 -10.29
CA ASP A 1 -5.76 -22.41 -9.47
C ASP A 1 -4.40 -21.86 -9.09
N HIS A 2 -4.02 -22.03 -7.82
CA HIS A 2 -2.68 -21.74 -7.35
C HIS A 2 -2.02 -23.05 -6.94
N THR A 3 -1.26 -23.63 -7.87
CA THR A 3 -0.60 -24.94 -7.74
C THR A 3 0.37 -25.04 -6.56
N ARG A 4 0.61 -23.93 -5.84
CA ARG A 4 1.57 -23.82 -4.73
C ARG A 4 0.90 -23.59 -3.37
N VAL A 5 -0.41 -23.38 -3.34
CA VAL A 5 -1.20 -23.29 -2.10
C VAL A 5 -1.86 -24.65 -1.86
N LEU A 6 -1.68 -25.17 -0.65
CA LEU A 6 -2.28 -26.44 -0.24
C LEU A 6 -3.80 -26.27 -0.14
N ARG A 7 -4.52 -27.28 -0.62
CA ARG A 7 -5.98 -27.37 -0.46
C ARG A 7 -6.38 -27.98 0.88
N ASN A 8 -5.46 -28.69 1.52
CA ASN A 8 -5.64 -29.26 2.85
C ASN A 8 -4.35 -29.02 3.66
N PRO A 9 -4.40 -28.27 4.78
CA PRO A 9 -5.56 -27.55 5.32
C PRO A 9 -6.14 -26.50 4.34
N GLU A 10 -7.45 -26.29 4.41
CA GLU A 10 -8.20 -25.42 3.49
C GLU A 10 -7.93 -23.93 3.79
N PRO A 11 -7.49 -23.13 2.80
CA PRO A 11 -7.35 -21.68 2.93
C PRO A 11 -8.66 -21.01 3.33
N PHE A 12 -8.60 -20.04 4.25
CA PHE A 12 -9.77 -19.30 4.69
C PHE A 12 -9.48 -17.82 4.91
N VAL A 13 -10.53 -17.00 4.83
CA VAL A 13 -10.46 -15.56 5.08
C VAL A 13 -11.23 -15.25 6.35
N VAL A 14 -10.62 -14.44 7.22
CA VAL A 14 -11.25 -13.90 8.41
C VAL A 14 -11.49 -12.42 8.21
N PHE A 15 -12.74 -11.99 8.37
CA PHE A 15 -13.05 -10.58 8.60
C PHE A 15 -12.72 -10.26 10.06
N ARG A 16 -11.70 -9.42 10.27
CA ARG A 16 -11.13 -9.13 11.59
C ARG A 16 -11.99 -8.11 12.31
N GLU A 17 -12.09 -6.91 11.73
CA GLU A 17 -12.79 -5.78 12.32
C GLU A 17 -13.05 -4.67 11.31
N PHE A 18 -13.86 -3.70 11.73
CA PHE A 18 -13.97 -2.40 11.08
C PHE A 18 -12.79 -1.53 11.55
N GLY A 19 -11.77 -1.41 10.71
CA GLY A 19 -10.63 -0.54 10.97
C GLY A 19 -10.98 0.95 10.82
N PRO A 20 -10.07 1.86 11.21
CA PRO A 20 -10.33 3.30 11.24
C PRO A 20 -10.64 3.92 9.88
N SER A 21 -10.19 3.30 8.78
CA SER A 21 -10.42 3.79 7.41
C SER A 21 -10.71 2.67 6.40
N ALA A 22 -10.82 1.41 6.84
CA ALA A 22 -10.97 0.26 5.97
C ALA A 22 -11.57 -0.95 6.69
N LEU A 23 -12.16 -1.88 5.94
CA LEU A 23 -12.49 -3.22 6.44
C LEU A 23 -11.23 -4.08 6.49
N GLU A 24 -10.96 -4.72 7.62
CA GLU A 24 -9.76 -5.54 7.78
C GLU A 24 -10.04 -7.03 7.54
N PHE A 25 -9.35 -7.61 6.57
CA PHE A 25 -9.42 -9.04 6.26
C PHE A 25 -8.05 -9.69 6.38
N THR A 26 -7.99 -10.89 6.95
CA THR A 26 -6.77 -11.73 6.99
C THR A 26 -7.01 -13.01 6.19
N LEU A 27 -6.14 -13.28 5.21
CA LEU A 27 -6.15 -14.52 4.44
C LEU A 27 -5.13 -15.50 5.02
N TYR A 28 -5.62 -16.64 5.50
CA TYR A 28 -4.81 -17.78 5.93
C TYR A 28 -4.70 -18.79 4.80
N PHE A 29 -3.47 -19.21 4.51
CA PHE A 29 -3.17 -20.20 3.48
C PHE A 29 -1.88 -20.93 3.84
N TRP A 30 -1.73 -22.14 3.30
CA TRP A 30 -0.58 -22.99 3.53
C TRP A 30 0.12 -23.28 2.22
N ILE A 31 1.44 -23.41 2.28
CA ILE A 31 2.26 -23.72 1.12
C ILE A 31 3.24 -24.82 1.51
N ASP A 32 3.59 -25.65 0.53
CA ASP A 32 4.69 -26.60 0.69
C ASP A 32 6.03 -25.86 0.49
N MET A 33 6.80 -25.73 1.57
CA MET A 33 8.08 -25.02 1.56
C MET A 33 9.18 -25.77 0.80
N THR A 34 9.03 -27.07 0.52
CA THR A 34 10.03 -27.82 -0.24
C THR A 34 10.09 -27.39 -1.70
N ASN A 35 8.96 -26.90 -2.23
CA ASN A 35 8.77 -26.59 -3.65
C ASN A 35 8.44 -25.11 -3.90
N ALA A 36 8.22 -24.32 -2.85
CA ALA A 36 7.76 -22.94 -2.98
C ALA A 36 8.43 -21.98 -2.00
N SER A 37 8.63 -20.74 -2.48
CA SER A 37 9.05 -19.63 -1.65
C SER A 37 7.83 -18.88 -1.12
N THR A 38 7.74 -18.75 0.21
CA THR A 38 6.68 -17.99 0.90
C THR A 38 6.55 -16.59 0.37
N LEU A 39 7.66 -15.90 0.16
CA LEU A 39 7.67 -14.52 -0.32
C LEU A 39 7.07 -14.41 -1.74
N LYS A 40 7.48 -15.31 -2.65
CA LYS A 40 6.99 -15.31 -4.04
C LYS A 40 5.51 -15.62 -4.12
N VAL A 41 5.06 -16.67 -3.41
CA VAL A 41 3.64 -17.07 -3.42
C VAL A 41 2.76 -16.00 -2.79
N SER A 42 3.20 -15.40 -1.67
CA SER A 42 2.44 -14.32 -1.03
C SER A 42 2.34 -13.07 -1.91
N SER A 43 3.40 -12.74 -2.65
CA SER A 43 3.40 -11.61 -3.58
C SER A 43 2.43 -11.83 -4.75
N ASP A 44 2.52 -13.00 -5.40
CA ASP A 44 1.63 -13.39 -6.51
C ASP A 44 0.14 -13.32 -6.10
N LEU A 45 -0.17 -13.86 -4.91
CA LEU A 45 -1.53 -13.83 -4.36
C LEU A 45 -2.04 -12.40 -4.15
N ARG A 46 -1.19 -11.47 -3.67
CA ARG A 46 -1.56 -10.06 -3.50
C ARG A 46 -1.81 -9.37 -4.83
N TYR A 47 -0.94 -9.56 -5.83
CA TYR A 47 -1.17 -9.00 -7.16
C TYR A 47 -2.48 -9.49 -7.78
N ARG A 48 -2.77 -10.79 -7.62
CA ARG A 48 -4.03 -11.35 -8.11
C ARG A 48 -5.24 -10.79 -7.36
N LEU A 49 -5.12 -10.61 -6.05
CA LEU A 49 -6.19 -10.01 -5.24
C LEU A 49 -6.48 -8.57 -5.70
N ILE A 50 -5.44 -7.77 -5.95
CA ILE A 50 -5.56 -6.41 -6.49
C ILE A 50 -6.28 -6.43 -7.84
N ALA A 51 -5.84 -7.27 -8.79
CA ALA A 51 -6.47 -7.37 -10.10
C ALA A 51 -7.94 -7.82 -10.03
N LEU A 52 -8.27 -8.72 -9.09
CA LEU A 52 -9.66 -9.14 -8.84
C LEU A 52 -10.49 -8.02 -8.22
N PHE A 53 -9.94 -7.26 -7.28
CA PHE A 53 -10.64 -6.11 -6.71
C PHE A 53 -10.92 -5.05 -7.76
N GLU A 54 -9.93 -4.69 -8.58
CA GLU A 54 -10.09 -3.75 -9.70
C GLU A 54 -11.16 -4.22 -10.68
N LYS A 55 -11.12 -5.50 -11.09
CA LYS A 55 -12.11 -6.09 -12.00
C LYS A 55 -13.54 -6.03 -11.45
N ASN A 56 -13.71 -6.14 -10.14
CA ASN A 56 -15.01 -6.08 -9.48
C ASN A 56 -15.36 -4.68 -8.97
N GLY A 57 -14.58 -3.64 -9.31
CA GLY A 57 -14.83 -2.26 -8.88
C GLY A 57 -14.63 -2.01 -7.38
N ILE A 58 -13.94 -2.91 -6.68
CA ILE A 58 -13.59 -2.77 -5.26
C ILE A 58 -12.33 -1.91 -5.17
N LYS A 59 -12.46 -0.71 -4.60
CA LYS A 59 -11.33 0.19 -4.36
C LYS A 59 -10.72 -0.09 -2.99
N ILE A 60 -9.40 -0.17 -2.93
CA ILE A 60 -8.66 -0.26 -1.68
C ILE A 60 -8.69 1.12 -1.02
N ALA A 61 -9.14 1.18 0.23
CA ALA A 61 -9.19 2.43 0.98
C ALA A 61 -7.77 2.90 1.33
N PHE A 62 -7.49 4.16 1.05
CA PHE A 62 -6.33 4.85 1.61
C PHE A 62 -6.72 5.42 2.98
N PRO A 63 -5.77 5.63 3.90
CA PRO A 63 -6.05 6.32 5.15
C PRO A 63 -6.76 7.65 4.88
N GLN A 64 -7.97 7.80 5.43
CA GLN A 64 -8.72 9.05 5.36
C GLN A 64 -8.42 9.87 6.61
N MET A 65 -8.17 11.16 6.43
CA MET A 65 -7.96 12.11 7.51
C MET A 65 -8.80 13.35 7.21
N ASP A 66 -9.76 13.62 8.08
CA ASP A 66 -10.58 14.82 8.01
C ASP A 66 -9.87 15.97 8.73
N VAL A 67 -9.71 17.10 8.05
CA VAL A 67 -9.15 18.33 8.62
C VAL A 67 -10.29 19.31 8.85
N HIS A 68 -10.59 19.59 10.10
CA HIS A 68 -11.55 20.62 10.49
C HIS A 68 -10.82 21.93 10.73
N LEU A 69 -11.16 22.95 9.94
CA LEU A 69 -10.67 24.32 10.14
C LEU A 69 -11.70 25.09 10.96
N ASP A 70 -11.24 25.73 12.04
CA ASP A 70 -12.07 26.67 12.79
C ASP A 70 -12.19 27.98 12.02
N THR A 71 -13.42 28.32 11.60
CA THR A 71 -13.71 29.56 10.87
C THR A 71 -13.90 30.78 11.78
N LEU A 72 -13.93 30.60 13.11
CA LEU A 72 -14.09 31.69 14.08
C LEU A 72 -12.77 32.43 14.35
N SER A 73 -11.64 31.86 13.94
CA SER A 73 -10.31 32.48 14.02
C SER A 73 -9.64 32.54 12.64
N PRO A 74 -8.86 33.59 12.35
CA PRO A 74 -8.02 33.62 11.16
C PRO A 74 -7.07 32.41 11.09
N VAL A 75 -6.87 31.87 9.90
CA VAL A 75 -5.91 30.78 9.65
C VAL A 75 -4.55 31.38 9.30
N ASP A 76 -3.53 31.11 10.11
CA ASP A 76 -2.15 31.52 9.82
C ASP A 76 -1.54 30.62 8.73
N ILE A 77 -1.12 31.22 7.61
CA ILE A 77 -0.54 30.52 6.46
C ILE A 77 0.94 30.86 6.34
N CYS A 78 1.82 29.86 6.53
CA CYS A 78 3.26 29.98 6.30
C CYS A 78 3.64 29.34 4.96
N LEU A 79 4.05 30.14 3.98
CA LEU A 79 4.57 29.65 2.71
C LEU A 79 6.06 29.33 2.83
N ASN A 80 6.42 28.05 2.93
CA ASN A 80 7.80 27.62 2.80
C ASN A 80 8.18 27.53 1.32
N ARG A 81 9.04 28.44 0.86
CA ARG A 81 9.64 28.32 -0.48
C ARG A 81 10.64 27.16 -0.45
N PRO A 82 10.57 26.19 -1.39
CA PRO A 82 11.59 25.16 -1.47
C PRO A 82 12.96 25.82 -1.68
N ARG A 83 13.95 25.37 -0.91
CA ARG A 83 15.34 25.84 -1.02
C ARG A 83 15.85 25.38 -2.39
N THR A 84 15.96 26.28 -3.35
CA THR A 84 16.73 26.03 -4.58
C THR A 84 18.16 25.80 -4.13
N ALA A 85 18.61 24.55 -4.24
CA ALA A 85 20.00 24.19 -4.00
C ALA A 85 20.88 25.00 -4.94
N ASP A 86 21.91 25.59 -4.36
CA ASP A 86 22.96 26.33 -5.01
C ASP A 86 23.50 25.54 -6.21
N THR A 87 23.33 26.09 -7.41
CA THR A 87 24.10 25.65 -8.57
C THR A 87 25.51 26.22 -8.38
N GLU A 88 26.31 25.56 -7.56
CA GLU A 88 27.75 25.78 -7.50
C GLU A 88 28.35 25.40 -8.87
N GLN A 89 28.65 26.45 -9.63
CA GLN A 89 29.89 26.64 -10.37
C GLN A 89 30.71 25.35 -10.63
N THR A 90 30.52 24.72 -11.79
CA THR A 90 31.63 23.97 -12.39
C THR A 90 32.33 24.91 -13.37
N HIS A 91 33.39 25.52 -12.87
CA HIS A 91 34.47 26.08 -13.66
C HIS A 91 35.14 24.92 -14.40
N THR A 92 35.18 24.98 -15.73
CA THR A 92 36.15 24.22 -16.52
C THR A 92 36.60 25.12 -17.67
N GLN A 93 37.66 25.88 -17.38
CA GLN A 93 38.70 26.16 -18.37
C GLN A 93 39.40 24.83 -18.65
N GLU A 94 39.60 24.49 -19.91
CA GLU A 94 40.85 23.90 -20.41
C GLU A 94 40.87 23.95 -21.94
N GLU A 95 42.08 24.16 -22.46
CA GLU A 95 42.52 24.37 -23.86
C GLU A 95 42.09 23.31 -24.87
#